data_AF-H0QW08-F1
#
_entry.id   AF-H0QW08-F1
#
_cell.length_a   1.000
_cell.length_b   1.000
_cell.length_c   1.000
_cell.angle_alpha   90.00
_cell.angle_beta   90.00
_cell.angle_gamma   90.00
#
_symmetry.space_group_name_H-M   'P 1'
#
loop_
_entity.id
_entity.type
_entity.pdbx_description
1 polymer ?
#
loop_
_entity_poly.entity_id
_entity_poly.type
_entity_poly.pdbx_seq_one_letter_code
_entity_poly.pdbx_strand_id
1 'polypeptide(L)'
;MIDFDSLDLTDDTPGGPTDSGGPLSEHLLLHDAGRVWDLGPAAVDTDDDGIADTLTRAGSDGLVIFTDCDHDGEVDKVTSIAADGTYESVTRDTAGGPWRATDSGRLG
;
A
#
# COMPACT_ATOMS: atom_id res chain seq x y z
N MET A 1 1.13 -6.81 14.18
CA MET A 1 1.84 -6.79 12.88
C MET A 1 0.79 -7.09 11.84
N ILE A 2 0.73 -6.25 10.82
CA ILE A 2 -0.31 -6.28 9.79
C ILE A 2 -0.28 -7.63 9.09
N ASP A 3 -1.43 -8.29 9.02
CA ASP A 3 -1.62 -9.53 8.28
C ASP A 3 -2.11 -9.21 6.86
N PHE A 4 -1.20 -9.23 5.88
CA PHE A 4 -1.51 -8.80 4.51
C PHE A 4 -2.48 -9.72 3.77
N ASP A 5 -2.59 -11.00 4.17
CA ASP A 5 -3.52 -11.97 3.59
C ASP A 5 -4.99 -11.66 3.96
N SER A 6 -5.21 -11.04 5.13
CA SER A 6 -6.54 -10.63 5.58
C SER A 6 -6.97 -9.26 5.04
N LEU A 7 -6.09 -8.52 4.36
CA LEU A 7 -6.47 -7.24 3.77
C LEU A 7 -7.30 -7.46 2.51
N ASP A 8 -8.36 -6.68 2.36
CA ASP A 8 -9.06 -6.57 1.08
C ASP A 8 -8.16 -5.81 0.10
N LEU A 9 -7.35 -6.54 -0.67
CA LEU A 9 -6.42 -6.00 -1.66
C LEU A 9 -6.97 -6.06 -3.10
N THR A 10 -8.22 -6.48 -3.30
CA THR A 10 -8.85 -6.58 -4.63
C THR A 10 -9.71 -5.38 -4.95
N ASP A 11 -9.39 -4.63 -6.01
CA ASP A 11 -10.09 -3.37 -6.36
C ASP A 11 -11.56 -3.67 -6.64
N ASP A 12 -12.44 -3.40 -5.66
CA ASP A 12 -13.90 -3.49 -5.84
C ASP A 12 -14.45 -2.25 -6.56
N THR A 13 -13.60 -1.39 -7.13
CA THR A 13 -14.07 -0.24 -7.90
C THR A 13 -14.84 -0.76 -9.11
N PRO A 14 -16.16 -0.48 -9.23
CA PRO A 14 -16.95 -1.01 -10.33
C PRO A 14 -16.48 -0.39 -11.65
N GLY A 15 -15.83 -1.24 -12.45
CA GLY A 15 -15.23 -1.01 -13.77
C GLY A 15 -15.63 0.26 -14.52
N GLY A 16 -14.69 1.21 -14.59
CA GLY A 16 -14.49 2.03 -15.79
C GLY A 16 -13.57 1.27 -16.76
N PRO A 17 -13.68 1.48 -18.09
CA PRO A 17 -12.83 0.78 -19.05
C PRO A 17 -11.37 1.06 -18.73
N THR A 18 -10.66 0.04 -18.28
CA THR A 18 -9.22 0.02 -18.07
C THR A 18 -8.53 0.09 -19.42
N ASP A 19 -8.43 1.32 -19.93
CA ASP A 19 -7.30 1.72 -20.77
C ASP A 19 -6.17 2.32 -19.90
N SER A 20 -6.17 2.01 -18.59
CA SER A 20 -5.04 2.20 -17.68
C SER A 20 -4.00 1.10 -17.90
N GLY A 21 -3.60 0.89 -19.16
CA GLY A 21 -2.32 0.29 -19.50
C GLY A 21 -1.22 1.34 -19.35
N GLY A 22 -1.18 2.03 -18.21
CA GLY A 22 0.02 2.75 -17.81
C GLY A 22 1.19 1.75 -17.82
N PRO A 23 2.42 2.19 -18.10
CA PRO A 23 3.54 1.27 -18.01
C PRO A 23 3.52 0.66 -16.60
N LEU A 24 3.74 -0.66 -16.48
CA LEU A 24 3.79 -1.38 -15.19
C LEU A 24 4.77 -0.73 -14.19
N SER A 25 5.65 0.17 -14.65
CA SER A 25 6.51 1.02 -13.82
C SER A 25 5.75 2.01 -12.91
N GLU A 26 4.44 2.20 -13.08
CA GLU A 26 3.62 3.06 -12.20
C GLU A 26 2.76 2.24 -11.23
N HIS A 27 2.80 0.91 -11.31
CA HIS A 27 2.09 0.03 -10.39
C HIS A 27 2.88 -0.18 -9.11
N LEU A 28 2.17 -0.26 -7.99
CA LEU A 28 2.76 -0.63 -6.71
C LEU A 28 2.61 -2.13 -6.46
N LEU A 29 3.73 -2.78 -6.18
CA LEU A 29 3.82 -4.19 -5.87
C LEU A 29 4.05 -4.38 -4.38
N LEU A 30 3.17 -5.12 -3.71
CA LEU A 30 3.38 -5.54 -2.34
C LEU A 30 4.05 -6.91 -2.33
N HIS A 31 5.20 -7.01 -1.69
CA HIS A 31 5.92 -8.27 -1.49
C HIS A 31 5.84 -8.70 -0.01
N ASP A 32 5.26 -9.87 0.24
CA ASP A 32 5.27 -10.48 1.58
C ASP A 32 5.26 -12.01 1.51
N ALA A 33 6.04 -12.65 2.37
CA ALA A 33 6.11 -14.11 2.52
C ALA A 33 6.25 -14.91 1.19
N GLY A 34 6.90 -14.34 0.17
CA GLY A 34 7.08 -14.96 -1.15
C GLY A 34 5.87 -14.85 -2.08
N ARG A 35 4.87 -14.04 -1.72
CA ARG A 35 3.77 -13.63 -2.58
C ARG A 35 3.97 -12.18 -3.03
N VAL A 36 3.40 -11.90 -4.20
CA VAL A 36 3.39 -10.59 -4.83
C VAL A 36 1.94 -10.22 -5.12
N TRP A 37 1.50 -9.08 -4.62
CA TRP A 37 0.22 -8.49 -4.97
C TRP A 37 0.45 -7.24 -5.80
N ASP A 38 -0.16 -7.19 -6.98
CA ASP A 38 -0.26 -5.97 -7.77
C ASP A 38 -1.42 -5.15 -7.22
N LEU A 39 -1.11 -4.01 -6.62
CA LEU A 39 -2.10 -3.12 -6.03
C LEU A 39 -2.73 -2.16 -7.07
N GLY A 40 -2.18 -2.14 -8.29
CA GLY A 40 -2.53 -1.19 -9.34
C GLY A 40 -1.66 0.08 -9.31
N PRO A 41 -1.99 1.07 -10.16
CA PRO A 41 -1.21 2.30 -10.27
C PRO A 41 -1.28 3.11 -8.98
N ALA A 42 -0.17 3.73 -8.59
CA ALA A 42 -0.17 4.73 -7.53
C ALA A 42 -1.09 5.90 -7.89
N ALA A 43 -1.71 6.52 -6.88
CA ALA A 43 -2.74 7.54 -7.06
C ALA A 43 -2.39 8.90 -6.47
N VAL A 44 -1.45 8.94 -5.52
CA VAL A 44 -1.05 10.14 -4.79
C VAL A 44 0.47 10.28 -4.87
N ASP A 45 0.92 11.47 -5.27
CA ASP A 45 2.31 11.92 -5.18
C ASP A 45 2.47 12.62 -3.81
N THR A 46 3.20 11.99 -2.90
CA THR A 46 3.29 12.46 -1.51
C THR A 46 4.49 13.39 -1.30
N ASP A 47 5.52 13.28 -2.13
CA ASP A 47 6.74 14.07 -2.05
C ASP A 47 6.86 15.20 -3.10
N ASP A 48 5.85 15.35 -3.97
CA ASP A 48 5.70 16.37 -5.01
C ASP A 48 6.82 16.33 -6.07
N ASP A 49 7.31 15.14 -6.40
CA ASP A 49 8.32 14.93 -7.43
C ASP A 49 7.73 14.81 -8.86
N GLY A 50 6.40 14.71 -8.95
CA GLY A 50 5.62 14.56 -10.17
C GLY A 50 5.23 13.12 -10.51
N ILE A 51 5.59 12.13 -9.68
CA ILE A 51 5.27 10.71 -9.81
C ILE A 51 4.42 10.29 -8.61
N ALA A 52 3.29 9.62 -8.87
CA ALA A 52 2.51 9.06 -7.78
C ALA A 52 3.28 7.91 -7.11
N ASP A 53 3.40 7.95 -5.78
CA ASP A 53 4.18 7.01 -4.96
C ASP A 53 3.31 6.25 -3.94
N THR A 54 2.05 6.68 -3.79
CA THR A 54 1.17 6.24 -2.71
C THR A 54 -0.18 5.78 -3.23
N LEU A 55 -0.66 4.67 -2.66
CA LEU A 55 -2.00 4.14 -2.87
C LEU A 55 -2.74 4.08 -1.54
N THR A 56 -3.97 4.58 -1.53
CA THR A 56 -4.86 4.49 -0.37
C THR A 56 -6.05 3.61 -0.69
N ARG A 57 -6.35 2.69 0.22
CA ARG A 57 -7.39 1.68 0.07
C ARG A 57 -8.32 1.70 1.26
N ALA A 58 -9.57 2.05 1.02
CA ALA A 58 -10.61 2.06 2.04
C ALA A 58 -11.51 0.83 1.89
N GLY A 59 -11.78 0.16 2.99
CA GLY A 59 -12.68 -1.00 3.06
C GLY A 59 -13.56 -0.96 4.30
N SER A 60 -14.36 -1.99 4.50
CA SER A 60 -15.21 -2.12 5.71
C SER A 60 -14.39 -2.18 7.00
N ASP A 61 -13.16 -2.66 6.92
CA ASP A 61 -12.30 -2.88 8.08
C ASP A 61 -11.47 -1.63 8.45
N GLY A 62 -11.47 -0.61 7.58
CA GLY A 62 -10.76 0.64 7.80
C GLY A 62 -10.05 1.16 6.55
N LEU A 63 -8.91 1.79 6.76
CA LEU A 63 -8.08 2.42 5.74
C LEU A 63 -6.69 1.78 5.75
N VAL A 64 -6.15 1.46 4.58
CA VAL A 64 -4.75 1.03 4.43
C VAL A 64 -4.07 1.94 3.42
N ILE A 65 -2.87 2.39 3.76
CA ILE A 65 -2.03 3.26 2.94
C ILE A 65 -0.75 2.49 2.62
N PHE A 66 -0.41 2.42 1.34
CA PHE A 66 0.79 1.81 0.80
C PHE A 66 1.64 2.91 0.16
N THR A 67 2.93 2.95 0.48
CA THR A 67 3.87 3.95 -0.04
C THR A 67 5.15 3.27 -0.48
N ASP A 68 5.58 3.57 -1.70
CA ASP A 68 6.93 3.36 -2.21
C ASP A 68 7.77 4.60 -1.87
N CYS A 69 8.92 4.42 -1.23
CA CYS A 69 9.74 5.55 -0.76
C CYS A 69 11.00 5.77 -1.62
N ASP A 70 11.40 4.80 -2.45
CA ASP A 70 12.58 4.90 -3.29
C ASP A 70 12.29 4.79 -4.80
N HIS A 71 11.01 4.74 -5.16
CA HIS A 71 10.46 4.75 -6.51
C HIS A 71 10.90 3.54 -7.33
N ASP A 72 11.08 2.39 -6.69
CA ASP A 72 11.41 1.13 -7.37
C ASP A 72 10.16 0.32 -7.81
N GLY A 73 8.97 0.77 -7.41
CA GLY A 73 7.67 0.14 -7.67
C GLY A 73 7.28 -0.91 -6.62
N GLU A 74 8.11 -1.18 -5.62
CA GLU A 74 7.79 -2.02 -4.47
C GLU A 74 7.31 -1.16 -3.28
N VAL A 75 6.35 -1.69 -2.52
CA VAL A 75 5.88 -1.00 -1.32
C VAL A 75 6.91 -1.14 -0.19
N ASP A 76 7.37 -0.02 0.32
CA ASP A 76 8.28 0.08 1.46
C ASP A 76 7.58 0.34 2.79
N LYS A 77 6.41 0.96 2.77
CA LYS A 77 5.69 1.33 3.98
C LYS A 77 4.21 1.02 3.85
N VAL A 78 3.67 0.40 4.90
CA VAL A 78 2.23 0.17 5.03
C VAL A 78 1.75 0.73 6.35
N THR A 79 0.68 1.52 6.29
CA THR A 79 -0.03 2.00 7.48
C THR A 79 -1.48 1.57 7.39
N SER A 80 -1.92 0.77 8.35
CA SER A 80 -3.32 0.35 8.49
C SER A 80 -3.95 1.12 9.64
N ILE A 81 -5.17 1.61 9.42
CA ILE A 81 -6.01 2.27 10.41
C ILE A 81 -7.35 1.53 10.40
N ALA A 82 -7.63 0.79 11.46
CA ALA A 82 -8.87 0.08 11.64
C ALA A 82 -10.04 1.05 11.94
N ALA A 83 -11.26 0.60 11.66
CA ALA A 83 -12.48 1.39 11.89
C ALA A 83 -12.68 1.83 13.36
N ASP A 84 -12.07 1.14 14.33
CA ASP A 84 -12.13 1.48 15.76
C ASP A 84 -11.09 2.53 16.21
N GLY A 85 -10.33 3.06 15.24
CA GLY A 85 -9.26 4.04 15.41
C GLY A 85 -7.89 3.42 15.71
N THR A 86 -7.78 2.10 15.86
CA THR A 86 -6.47 1.44 16.05
C THR A 86 -5.63 1.59 14.79
N TYR A 87 -4.35 1.87 14.92
CA TYR A 87 -3.44 1.92 13.77
C TYR A 87 -2.17 1.12 14.01
N GLU A 88 -1.62 0.57 12.93
CA GLU A 88 -0.32 -0.08 12.89
C GLU A 88 0.44 0.45 11.65
N SER A 89 1.74 0.67 11.81
CA SER A 89 2.63 1.07 10.72
C SER A 89 3.82 0.13 10.69
N VAL A 90 4.15 -0.34 9.50
CA VAL A 90 5.28 -1.24 9.23
C VAL A 90 6.09 -0.70 8.06
N THR A 91 7.40 -0.91 8.08
CA THR A 91 8.29 -0.63 6.96
C THR A 91 9.09 -1.86 6.56
N ARG A 92 9.47 -1.90 5.30
CA ARG A 92 10.37 -2.86 4.69
C ARG A 92 11.66 -2.14 4.32
N ASP A 93 12.75 -2.88 4.35
CA ASP A 93 14.04 -2.40 3.84
C ASP A 93 14.03 -2.55 2.32
N THR A 94 14.46 -1.52 1.60
CA THR A 94 14.51 -1.49 0.13
C THR A 94 15.39 -2.60 -0.46
N ALA A 95 16.30 -3.18 0.33
CA ALA A 95 17.01 -4.41 -0.04
C ALA A 95 16.13 -5.68 -0.01
N GLY A 96 14.81 -5.54 0.16
CA GLY A 96 13.83 -6.61 0.16
C GLY A 96 13.71 -7.37 1.49
N GLY A 97 14.03 -6.73 2.61
CA GLY A 97 14.04 -7.32 3.95
C GLY A 97 12.65 -7.72 4.48
N PRO A 98 12.56 -8.26 5.72
CA PRO A 98 11.26 -8.52 6.35
C PRO A 98 10.60 -7.20 6.79
N TRP A 99 9.27 -7.19 6.82
CA TRP A 99 8.49 -6.11 7.42
C TRP A 99 8.80 -5.93 8.90
N ARG A 100 8.94 -4.68 9.33
CA ARG A 100 9.24 -4.29 10.72
C ARG A 100 8.20 -3.29 11.19
N ALA A 101 7.63 -3.53 12.37
CA ALA A 101 6.77 -2.54 13.00
C ALA A 101 7.56 -1.28 13.35
N THR A 102 7.05 -0.13 12.91
CA THR A 102 7.62 1.19 13.20
C THR A 102 6.78 1.96 14.19
N ASP A 103 5.45 1.81 14.15
CA ASP A 103 4.55 2.49 15.07
C ASP A 103 3.22 1.74 15.23
N SER A 104 2.51 1.99 16.33
CA SER A 104 1.16 1.47 16.56
C SER A 104 0.48 2.22 17.68
N GLY A 105 -0.85 2.32 17.62
CA GLY A 105 -1.62 2.98 18.68
C GLY A 105 -3.09 3.06 18.38
N ARG A 106 -3.75 4.07 18.95
CA ARG A 106 -5.16 4.37 18.71
C ARG A 106 -5.36 5.86 18.54
N LEU A 107 -6.07 6.23 17.47
CA LEU A 107 -6.52 7.58 17.20
C LEU A 107 -7.71 7.89 18.13
N GLY A 108 -7.62 8.95 18.92
CA GLY A 108 -8.62 9.36 19.91
C GLY A 108 -8.41 10.79 20.39
#